data_AF-A0A166L440-F1
#
_entry.id   AF-A0A166L440-F1
#
_cell.length_a   1.000
_cell.length_b   1.000
_cell.length_c   1.000
_cell.angle_alpha   90.00
_cell.angle_beta   90.00
_cell.angle_gamma   90.00
#
_symmetry.space_group_name_H-M   'P 1'
#
loop_
_entity.id
_entity.type
_entity.pdbx_description
1 polymer ?
#
loop_
_entity_poly.entity_id
_entity_poly.type
_entity_poly.pdbx_seq_one_letter_code
_entity_poly.pdbx_strand_id
1 'polypeptide(L)'
;MSNSNQEVLALSYIPSFLLHKWRATHGQSPYSKTTAGPSFFIHRMSTIVPCQITRFHTTVGTVTPSIVDTYTRLSIHPSELALCLAVHEKVLKLEQSAALVLAALDTAQTRGRGRVRWSRAEVNILRKFLFVVGQRSTAAWRRYAHYGSGGDLDAHGAQGREIEAFRVAHGLLNARCAWLFSLQNLLDTPHWAIPTCEKILQRDRATYEEDMRYRQLAIYEAPSEPGCDFPLTQGSLGMATGQATLFEDDGGVLGLPRATGGRKMESSRGCAVTLVKIYPVSPRLIIFLTHVEMPPCSSKALSREVSVLSKFPSASTQVTYEPPLSPSAISFSRKPPGDWTPEEIQRESDFRHDHILDGKSVYARLSDCMDVEISTLSRELFVEANEMIRGSCDDGDKGTWMITPTVDAMKDRIIAMLSGVADWGMQDAWGLEPLSSSYSVESVWSCCTEEES
;
A
#
# COMPACT_ATOMS: atom_id res chain seq x y z
N MET A 1 22.20 35.68 6.81
CA MET A 1 21.35 35.01 5.81
C MET A 1 20.56 33.94 6.55
N SER A 2 19.28 34.18 6.80
CA SER A 2 18.40 33.32 7.60
C SER A 2 17.79 32.21 6.73
N ASN A 3 18.15 30.96 7.01
CA ASN A 3 17.49 29.75 6.46
C ASN A 3 16.13 29.54 7.14
N SER A 4 15.22 30.48 6.98
CA SER A 4 13.84 30.37 7.46
C SER A 4 12.93 29.95 6.31
N ASN A 5 12.23 28.82 6.50
CA ASN A 5 11.06 28.36 5.74
C ASN A 5 11.30 27.50 4.49
N GLN A 6 12.20 26.51 4.56
CA GLN A 6 11.88 25.24 3.88
C GLN A 6 11.01 24.40 4.81
N GLU A 7 9.76 24.85 5.02
CA GLU A 7 8.71 23.94 5.48
C GLU A 7 8.55 22.90 4.37
N VAL A 8 9.18 21.75 4.56
CA VAL A 8 9.02 20.61 3.69
C VAL A 8 7.58 20.16 3.85
N LEU A 9 6.77 20.40 2.81
CA LEU A 9 5.46 19.80 2.69
C LEU A 9 5.63 18.28 2.82
N ALA A 10 5.33 17.76 4.01
CA ALA A 10 5.22 16.34 4.25
C ALA A 10 4.19 15.82 3.24
N LEU A 11 4.68 15.11 2.22
CA LEU A 11 3.86 14.65 1.11
C LEU A 11 2.80 13.69 1.62
N SER A 12 1.58 14.21 1.77
CA SER A 12 0.44 13.40 2.18
C SER A 12 -0.10 12.61 1.01
N TYR A 13 0.16 11.30 1.02
CA TYR A 13 -0.34 10.40 -0.01
C TYR A 13 -1.27 9.36 0.61
N ILE A 14 -2.56 9.54 0.32
CA ILE A 14 -3.57 8.49 0.42
C ILE A 14 -3.86 8.07 -1.03
N PRO A 15 -3.81 6.77 -1.35
CA PRO A 15 -4.22 6.26 -2.65
C PRO A 15 -5.58 6.84 -3.07
N SER A 16 -5.66 7.34 -4.30
CA SER A 16 -6.83 8.05 -4.84
C SER A 16 -8.11 7.23 -4.76
N PHE A 17 -8.03 5.92 -5.01
CA PHE A 17 -9.18 5.03 -4.95
C PHE A 17 -9.75 4.90 -3.53
N LEU A 18 -8.91 4.98 -2.48
CA LEU A 18 -9.36 4.99 -1.09
C LEU A 18 -10.13 6.27 -0.76
N LEU A 19 -9.67 7.40 -1.28
CA LEU A 19 -10.36 8.70 -1.12
C LEU A 19 -11.72 8.70 -1.82
N HIS A 20 -11.79 8.17 -3.05
CA HIS A 20 -13.05 8.06 -3.79
C HIS A 20 -14.07 7.19 -3.05
N LYS A 21 -13.63 6.05 -2.52
CA LYS A 21 -14.49 5.16 -1.74
C LYS A 21 -14.99 5.81 -0.46
N TRP A 22 -14.12 6.51 0.27
CA TRP A 22 -14.51 7.21 1.50
C TRP A 22 -15.54 8.31 1.24
N ARG A 23 -15.40 9.06 0.13
CA ARG A 23 -16.39 10.05 -0.29
C ARG A 23 -17.75 9.45 -0.63
N ALA A 24 -17.76 8.29 -1.29
CA ALA A 24 -19.02 7.62 -1.63
C ALA A 24 -19.80 7.19 -0.38
N THR A 25 -19.11 6.79 0.69
CA THR A 25 -19.75 6.34 1.93
C THR A 25 -20.16 7.46 2.88
N HIS A 26 -19.46 8.61 2.86
CA HIS A 26 -19.69 9.71 3.82
C HIS A 26 -20.22 11.01 3.18
N GLY A 27 -20.24 11.11 1.84
CA GLY A 27 -20.57 12.35 1.12
C GLY A 27 -22.05 12.59 0.84
N GLN A 28 -22.93 11.62 1.08
CA GLN A 28 -24.38 11.85 1.01
C GLN A 28 -24.88 12.37 2.36
N SER A 29 -24.88 13.70 2.51
CA SER A 29 -25.60 14.35 3.61
C SER A 29 -27.09 13.97 3.55
N PRO A 30 -27.70 13.50 4.65
CA PRO A 30 -29.12 13.12 4.69
C PRO A 30 -30.10 14.31 4.55
N TYR A 31 -29.61 15.52 4.29
CA TYR A 31 -30.41 16.76 4.22
C TYR A 31 -30.85 17.21 2.82
N SER A 32 -30.75 16.39 1.78
CA SER A 32 -31.41 16.69 0.49
C SER A 32 -32.67 15.84 0.28
N LYS A 33 -33.77 16.22 0.94
CA LYS A 33 -35.12 15.80 0.60
C LYS A 33 -35.90 16.97 0.02
N THR A 34 -36.35 16.84 -1.23
CA THR A 34 -37.70 17.09 -1.79
C THR A 34 -37.55 17.27 -3.30
N THR A 35 -38.10 16.42 -4.16
CA THR A 35 -39.55 16.27 -4.40
C THR A 35 -39.87 14.88 -4.94
N ALA A 36 -40.98 14.31 -4.46
CA ALA A 36 -41.49 13.00 -4.84
C ALA A 36 -42.26 13.06 -6.17
N GLY A 37 -42.10 12.03 -7.00
CA GLY A 37 -43.02 11.66 -8.08
C GLY A 37 -43.47 10.20 -7.90
N PRO A 38 -44.71 9.84 -8.26
CA PRO A 38 -45.35 8.60 -7.82
C PRO A 38 -44.92 7.37 -8.62
N SER A 39 -45.02 6.20 -7.96
CA SER A 39 -44.55 4.90 -8.41
C SER A 39 -45.41 4.28 -9.51
N PHE A 40 -44.81 3.45 -10.36
CA PHE A 40 -45.50 2.30 -10.96
C PHE A 40 -44.64 1.03 -10.86
N PHE A 41 -45.25 -0.01 -10.30
CA PHE A 41 -44.78 -1.39 -10.23
C PHE A 41 -45.34 -2.17 -11.42
N ILE A 42 -44.50 -2.91 -12.17
CA ILE A 42 -44.90 -4.11 -12.93
C ILE A 42 -43.82 -5.19 -12.79
N HIS A 43 -44.29 -6.43 -12.65
CA HIS A 43 -43.58 -7.67 -12.30
C HIS A 43 -42.92 -8.40 -13.49
N ARG A 44 -41.89 -9.22 -13.17
CA ARG A 44 -41.37 -10.43 -13.85
C ARG A 44 -40.75 -10.31 -15.26
N MET A 45 -39.45 -10.61 -15.41
CA MET A 45 -38.94 -11.95 -15.77
C MET A 45 -37.39 -11.99 -15.80
N SER A 46 -36.89 -13.21 -15.62
CA SER A 46 -35.51 -13.68 -15.67
C SER A 46 -34.72 -13.25 -16.91
N THR A 47 -33.57 -12.61 -16.70
CA THR A 47 -32.40 -12.71 -17.59
C THR A 47 -31.16 -12.25 -16.84
N ILE A 48 -30.06 -12.97 -17.02
CA ILE A 48 -28.72 -12.68 -16.50
C ILE A 48 -28.38 -11.24 -16.87
N VAL A 49 -28.27 -10.36 -15.85
CA VAL A 49 -27.75 -9.00 -16.04
C VAL A 49 -26.24 -9.13 -16.18
N PRO A 50 -25.62 -8.77 -17.32
CA PRO A 50 -24.19 -8.56 -17.35
C PRO A 50 -23.93 -7.43 -16.35
N CYS A 51 -23.13 -7.71 -15.32
CA CYS A 51 -22.66 -6.70 -14.38
C CYS A 51 -22.01 -5.59 -15.20
N GLN A 52 -22.76 -4.53 -15.48
CA GLN A 52 -22.18 -3.28 -15.95
C GLN A 52 -21.36 -2.79 -14.77
N ILE A 53 -20.07 -3.12 -14.80
CA ILE A 53 -19.05 -2.32 -14.16
C ILE A 53 -19.27 -0.95 -14.76
N THR A 54 -19.99 -0.09 -14.02
CA THR A 54 -20.10 1.33 -14.34
C THR A 54 -18.66 1.77 -14.55
N ARG A 55 -18.33 2.16 -15.79
CA ARG A 55 -17.07 2.80 -16.11
C ARG A 55 -16.88 3.87 -15.03
N PHE A 56 -15.89 3.69 -14.17
CA PHE A 56 -15.46 4.75 -13.27
C PHE A 56 -14.95 5.86 -14.20
N HIS A 57 -15.85 6.78 -14.56
CA HIS A 57 -15.45 8.03 -15.19
C HIS A 57 -14.54 8.71 -14.17
N THR A 58 -13.25 8.63 -14.46
CA THR A 58 -12.17 9.20 -13.67
C THR A 58 -12.23 10.71 -13.90
N THR A 59 -13.20 11.40 -13.31
CA THR A 59 -13.08 12.84 -13.11
C THR A 59 -12.03 13.01 -12.03
N VAL A 60 -10.79 13.23 -12.49
CA VAL A 60 -9.59 13.47 -11.70
C VAL A 60 -9.78 14.76 -10.89
N GLY A 61 -10.40 14.62 -9.72
CA GLY A 61 -10.32 15.63 -8.66
C GLY A 61 -9.12 15.31 -7.79
N THR A 62 -7.94 15.82 -8.15
CA THR A 62 -6.69 15.70 -7.39
C THR A 62 -6.86 16.33 -6.00
N VAL A 63 -7.05 15.50 -4.97
CA VAL A 63 -7.08 15.96 -3.57
C VAL A 63 -5.84 15.52 -2.78
N THR A 64 -4.90 14.85 -3.44
CA THR A 64 -3.53 14.71 -2.95
C THR A 64 -2.61 15.48 -3.88
N PRO A 65 -1.67 16.30 -3.37
CA PRO A 65 -0.62 16.88 -4.20
C PRO A 65 0.05 15.72 -4.93
N SER A 66 0.06 15.76 -6.27
CA SER A 66 0.85 14.80 -7.02
C SER A 66 2.31 14.91 -6.57
N ILE A 67 3.07 13.81 -6.62
CA ILE A 67 4.53 13.89 -6.48
C ILE A 67 5.04 14.99 -7.43
N VAL A 68 4.43 15.10 -8.61
CA VAL A 68 4.70 16.14 -9.61
C VAL A 68 4.45 17.55 -9.07
N ASP A 69 3.30 17.82 -8.43
CA ASP A 69 2.95 19.17 -7.95
C ASP A 69 3.94 19.70 -6.90
N THR A 70 4.44 18.81 -6.07
CA THR A 70 5.45 19.16 -5.06
C THR A 70 6.81 19.39 -5.70
N TYR A 71 7.10 18.62 -6.75
CA TYR A 71 8.35 18.73 -7.49
C TYR A 71 8.39 19.98 -8.38
N THR A 72 7.28 20.38 -9.01
CA THR A 72 7.20 21.60 -9.85
C THR A 72 7.38 22.89 -9.07
N ARG A 73 7.12 22.89 -7.75
CA ARG A 73 7.31 24.06 -6.89
C ARG A 73 8.74 24.24 -6.40
N LEU A 74 9.54 23.18 -6.49
CA LEU A 74 10.96 23.20 -6.17
C LEU A 74 11.70 23.41 -7.50
N SER A 75 12.76 24.22 -7.53
CA SER A 75 13.57 24.40 -8.74
C SER A 75 14.33 23.11 -9.08
N ILE A 76 13.65 22.15 -9.70
CA ILE A 76 14.15 20.78 -9.89
C ILE A 76 14.87 20.65 -11.21
N HIS A 77 16.00 19.92 -11.16
CA HIS A 77 16.79 19.61 -12.34
C HIS A 77 15.98 18.77 -13.34
N PRO A 78 16.06 19.03 -14.67
CA PRO A 78 15.24 18.33 -15.66
C PRO A 78 15.33 16.80 -15.61
N SER A 79 16.50 16.24 -15.34
CA SER A 79 16.67 14.78 -15.20
C SER A 79 15.93 14.19 -14.00
N GLU A 80 15.87 14.92 -12.88
CA GLU A 80 15.13 14.51 -11.69
C GLU A 80 13.62 14.57 -11.95
N LEU A 81 13.16 15.62 -12.65
CA LEU A 81 11.77 15.74 -13.07
C LEU A 81 11.34 14.60 -14.00
N ALA A 82 12.19 14.22 -14.97
CA ALA A 82 11.91 13.11 -15.88
C ALA A 82 11.75 11.78 -15.13
N LEU A 83 12.65 11.49 -14.16
CA LEU A 83 12.53 10.31 -13.29
C LEU A 83 11.25 10.36 -12.45
N CYS A 84 10.92 11.52 -11.88
CA CYS A 84 9.73 11.72 -11.08
C CYS A 84 8.44 11.42 -11.88
N LEU A 85 8.33 11.94 -13.10
CA LEU A 85 7.20 11.69 -14.00
C LEU A 85 7.10 10.20 -14.37
N ALA A 86 8.23 9.56 -14.70
CA ALA A 86 8.25 8.13 -15.03
C ALA A 86 7.83 7.24 -13.86
N VAL A 87 8.31 7.56 -12.64
CA VAL A 87 7.89 6.87 -11.41
C VAL A 87 6.40 7.10 -11.16
N HIS A 88 5.92 8.33 -11.30
CA HIS A 88 4.52 8.68 -11.07
C HIS A 88 3.58 7.85 -11.96
N GLU A 89 3.86 7.76 -13.26
CA GLU A 89 3.06 6.96 -14.20
C GLU A 89 3.01 5.47 -13.81
N LYS A 90 4.15 4.89 -13.44
CA LYS A 90 4.24 3.48 -13.01
C LYS A 90 3.51 3.23 -11.70
N VAL A 91 3.60 4.15 -10.74
CA VAL A 91 2.86 4.06 -9.48
C VAL A 91 1.35 4.13 -9.74
N LEU A 92 0.89 5.01 -10.64
CA LEU A 92 -0.53 5.07 -11.01
C LEU A 92 -1.02 3.73 -11.61
N LYS A 93 -0.23 3.10 -12.48
CA LYS A 93 -0.55 1.77 -13.04
C LYS A 93 -0.62 0.69 -11.96
N LEU A 94 0.33 0.69 -11.03
CA LEU A 94 0.33 -0.23 -9.88
C LEU A 94 -0.88 0.00 -8.98
N GLU A 95 -1.21 1.26 -8.70
CA GLU A 95 -2.36 1.66 -7.89
C GLU A 95 -3.68 1.21 -8.54
N GLN A 96 -3.86 1.44 -9.84
CA GLN A 96 -5.03 0.96 -10.59
C GLN A 96 -5.17 -0.56 -10.51
N SER A 97 -4.06 -1.29 -10.68
CA SER A 97 -4.05 -2.74 -10.59
C SER A 97 -4.39 -3.23 -9.18
N ALA A 98 -3.82 -2.61 -8.14
CA ALA A 98 -4.12 -2.95 -6.75
C ALA A 98 -5.57 -2.61 -6.37
N ALA A 99 -6.13 -1.52 -6.90
CA ALA A 99 -7.53 -1.15 -6.70
C ALA A 99 -8.49 -2.24 -7.20
N LEU A 100 -8.18 -2.90 -8.32
CA LEU A 100 -8.97 -4.03 -8.82
C LEU A 100 -8.92 -5.23 -7.87
N VAL A 101 -7.74 -5.56 -7.34
CA VAL A 101 -7.57 -6.64 -6.36
C VAL A 101 -8.35 -6.34 -5.08
N LEU A 102 -8.27 -5.11 -4.57
CA LEU A 102 -9.00 -4.68 -3.38
C LEU A 102 -10.52 -4.59 -3.61
N ALA A 103 -10.98 -4.23 -4.81
CA ALA A 103 -12.40 -4.25 -5.15
C ALA A 103 -12.97 -5.68 -5.11
N ALA A 104 -12.18 -6.69 -5.48
CA ALA A 104 -12.59 -8.09 -5.34
C ALA A 104 -12.74 -8.49 -3.86
N LEU A 105 -11.85 -8.01 -2.98
CA LEU A 105 -11.96 -8.20 -1.53
C LEU A 105 -13.21 -7.51 -0.97
N ASP A 106 -13.46 -6.26 -1.34
CA ASP A 106 -14.67 -5.53 -0.94
C ASP A 106 -15.94 -6.25 -1.39
N THR A 107 -15.94 -6.77 -2.61
CA THR A 107 -17.07 -7.55 -3.14
C THR A 107 -17.26 -8.84 -2.36
N ALA A 108 -16.18 -9.50 -1.91
CA ALA A 108 -16.27 -10.67 -1.06
C ALA A 108 -16.86 -10.32 0.31
N GLN A 109 -16.35 -9.26 0.96
CA GLN A 109 -16.82 -8.79 2.27
C GLN A 109 -18.30 -8.37 2.22
N THR A 110 -18.70 -7.53 1.25
CA THR A 110 -20.09 -7.05 1.13
C THR A 110 -21.09 -8.17 0.85
N ARG A 111 -20.65 -9.26 0.22
CA ARG A 111 -21.45 -10.48 0.00
C ARG A 111 -21.42 -11.45 1.17
N GLY A 112 -20.78 -11.09 2.29
CA GLY A 112 -20.65 -11.95 3.47
C GLY A 112 -19.80 -13.21 3.22
N ARG A 113 -18.88 -13.17 2.26
CA ARG A 113 -17.95 -14.29 2.03
C ARG A 113 -16.81 -14.19 3.05
N GLY A 114 -16.59 -15.25 3.83
CA GLY A 114 -15.45 -15.32 4.76
C GLY A 114 -14.10 -15.59 4.09
N ARG A 115 -14.04 -15.62 2.76
CA ARG A 115 -12.83 -15.94 1.98
C ARG A 115 -12.81 -15.16 0.67
N VAL A 116 -11.61 -14.77 0.24
CA VAL A 116 -11.34 -14.19 -1.08
C VAL A 116 -10.36 -15.07 -1.84
N ARG A 117 -10.63 -15.28 -3.12
CA ARG A 117 -9.78 -16.06 -4.02
C ARG A 117 -9.00 -15.13 -4.92
N TRP A 118 -7.67 -15.24 -4.89
CA TRP A 118 -6.76 -14.47 -5.72
C TRP A 118 -5.73 -15.37 -6.38
N SER A 119 -5.32 -15.04 -7.59
CA SER A 119 -4.09 -15.57 -8.19
C SER A 119 -2.86 -15.04 -7.48
N ARG A 120 -1.73 -15.73 -7.62
CA ARG A 120 -0.44 -15.27 -7.13
C ARG A 120 -0.02 -13.97 -7.80
N ALA A 121 -0.36 -13.78 -9.07
CA ALA A 121 -0.16 -12.50 -9.76
C ALA A 121 -0.84 -11.34 -9.03
N GLU A 122 -2.10 -11.50 -8.62
CA GLU A 122 -2.85 -10.48 -7.86
C GLU A 122 -2.24 -10.23 -6.47
N VAL A 123 -1.82 -11.28 -5.76
CA VAL A 123 -1.15 -11.15 -4.47
C VAL A 123 0.21 -10.47 -4.62
N ASN A 124 0.97 -10.76 -5.66
CA ASN A 124 2.23 -10.10 -5.98
C ASN A 124 2.04 -8.61 -6.27
N ILE A 125 0.99 -8.24 -7.03
CA ILE A 125 0.59 -6.85 -7.29
C ILE A 125 0.28 -6.15 -5.95
N LEU A 126 -0.56 -6.77 -5.12
CA LEU A 126 -0.96 -6.21 -3.84
C LEU A 126 0.25 -6.00 -2.91
N ARG A 127 1.13 -7.00 -2.77
CA ARG A 127 2.36 -6.88 -1.96
C ARG A 127 3.27 -5.78 -2.46
N LYS A 128 3.50 -5.68 -3.78
CA LYS A 128 4.29 -4.58 -4.35
C LYS A 128 3.65 -3.22 -4.06
N PHE A 129 2.33 -3.10 -4.20
CA PHE A 129 1.60 -1.89 -3.86
C PHE A 129 1.75 -1.50 -2.38
N LEU A 130 1.52 -2.43 -1.45
CA LEU A 130 1.65 -2.18 -0.01
C LEU A 130 3.07 -1.75 0.37
N PHE A 131 4.09 -2.36 -0.24
CA PHE A 131 5.48 -1.94 -0.06
C PHE A 131 5.73 -0.51 -0.54
N VAL A 132 5.32 -0.18 -1.78
CA VAL A 132 5.50 1.14 -2.37
C VAL A 132 4.79 2.22 -1.56
N VAL A 133 3.57 1.95 -1.09
CA VAL A 133 2.82 2.88 -0.22
C VAL A 133 3.60 3.10 1.09
N GLY A 134 4.14 2.05 1.71
CA GLY A 134 4.99 2.17 2.90
C GLY A 134 6.26 2.99 2.66
N GLN A 135 6.91 2.84 1.49
CA GLN A 135 8.10 3.62 1.11
C GLN A 135 7.79 5.10 0.83
N ARG A 136 6.54 5.41 0.48
CA ARG A 136 6.08 6.80 0.30
C ARG A 136 5.70 7.47 1.61
N SER A 137 5.72 6.76 2.73
CA SER A 137 5.59 7.37 4.05
C SER A 137 6.65 8.45 4.25
N THR A 138 6.28 9.50 4.97
CA THR A 138 7.13 10.69 5.19
C THR A 138 8.47 10.32 5.78
N ALA A 139 8.53 9.34 6.69
CA ALA A 139 9.77 8.87 7.29
C ALA A 139 10.75 8.27 6.27
N ALA A 140 10.27 7.42 5.34
CA ALA A 140 11.13 6.79 4.35
C ALA A 140 11.68 7.79 3.33
N TRP A 141 10.82 8.72 2.86
CA TRP A 141 11.17 9.79 1.92
C TRP A 141 12.10 10.85 2.54
N ARG A 142 11.87 11.26 3.80
CA ARG A 142 12.68 12.26 4.51
C ARG A 142 14.18 11.92 4.46
N ARG A 143 14.53 10.63 4.52
CA ARG A 143 15.92 10.13 4.41
C ARG A 143 16.64 10.54 3.12
N TYR A 144 15.90 10.74 2.03
CA TYR A 144 16.47 11.14 0.74
C TYR A 144 16.32 12.64 0.49
N ALA A 145 15.29 13.27 1.06
CA ALA A 145 15.04 14.70 0.91
C ALA A 145 16.07 15.56 1.65
N HIS A 146 16.60 15.09 2.79
CA HIS A 146 17.54 15.84 3.63
C HIS A 146 19.02 15.52 3.36
N TYR A 147 19.28 14.50 2.53
CA TYR A 147 20.63 14.05 2.27
C TYR A 147 21.48 15.15 1.61
N GLY A 148 22.55 15.56 2.29
CA GLY A 148 23.51 16.57 1.83
C GLY A 148 23.20 18.00 2.26
N SER A 149 22.09 18.28 2.96
CA SER A 149 21.72 19.63 3.42
C SER A 149 22.48 20.12 4.66
N GLY A 150 23.68 19.60 4.93
CA GLY A 150 24.59 20.05 6.00
C GLY A 150 24.16 19.77 7.44
N GLY A 151 22.89 19.43 7.69
CA GLY A 151 22.35 19.10 9.01
C GLY A 151 22.06 17.61 9.24
N ASP A 152 22.40 16.74 8.30
CA ASP A 152 21.99 15.34 8.32
C ASP A 152 22.99 14.48 9.10
N LEU A 153 22.64 14.13 10.35
CA LEU A 153 23.47 13.35 11.28
C LEU A 153 23.86 11.96 10.71
N ASP A 154 23.15 11.47 9.69
CA ASP A 154 23.31 10.12 9.14
C ASP A 154 24.00 10.07 7.76
N ALA A 155 24.42 11.21 7.19
CA ALA A 155 25.11 11.21 5.89
C ALA A 155 26.41 10.37 5.91
N HIS A 156 27.08 10.32 7.06
CA HIS A 156 28.26 9.49 7.30
C HIS A 156 27.95 8.09 7.83
N GLY A 157 26.67 7.78 8.09
CA GLY A 157 26.20 6.47 8.52
C GLY A 157 26.34 5.41 7.43
N ALA A 158 26.09 4.15 7.80
CA ALA A 158 26.11 3.04 6.84
C ALA A 158 25.13 3.25 5.68
N GLN A 159 23.94 3.78 5.97
CA GLN A 159 22.94 4.08 4.96
C GLN A 159 23.36 5.22 4.04
N GLY A 160 23.92 6.31 4.58
CA GLY A 160 24.39 7.41 3.76
C GLY A 160 25.50 7.00 2.78
N ARG A 161 26.38 6.09 3.20
CA ARG A 161 27.41 5.50 2.32
C ARG A 161 26.82 4.60 1.24
N GLU A 162 25.80 3.82 1.55
CA GLU A 162 25.09 2.99 0.56
C GLU A 162 24.46 3.86 -0.53
N ILE A 163 23.71 4.89 -0.13
CA ILE A 163 23.03 5.81 -1.06
C ILE A 163 24.05 6.50 -1.97
N GLU A 164 25.16 6.98 -1.41
CA GLU A 164 26.19 7.65 -2.18
C GLU A 164 26.91 6.70 -3.14
N ALA A 165 27.27 5.49 -2.69
CA ALA A 165 27.87 4.48 -3.55
C ALA A 165 26.95 4.11 -4.71
N PHE A 166 25.65 3.93 -4.43
CA PHE A 166 24.63 3.65 -5.44
C PHE A 166 24.46 4.82 -6.42
N ARG A 167 24.42 6.05 -5.91
CA ARG A 167 24.34 7.28 -6.71
C ARG A 167 25.51 7.36 -7.69
N VAL A 168 26.74 7.18 -7.22
CA VAL A 168 27.95 7.23 -8.03
C VAL A 168 27.97 6.10 -9.07
N ALA A 169 27.64 4.87 -8.66
CA ALA A 169 27.64 3.70 -9.54
C ALA A 169 26.69 3.83 -10.75
N HIS A 170 25.56 4.53 -10.56
CA HIS A 170 24.57 4.76 -11.61
C HIS A 170 24.63 6.17 -12.25
N GLY A 171 25.63 6.98 -11.92
CA GLY A 171 25.79 8.32 -12.49
C GLY A 171 24.64 9.28 -12.17
N LEU A 172 24.06 9.17 -10.96
CA LEU A 172 22.87 9.91 -10.57
C LEU A 172 23.24 11.26 -9.92
N LEU A 173 22.41 12.28 -10.16
CA LEU A 173 22.72 13.66 -9.76
C LEU A 173 22.80 13.84 -8.24
N ASN A 174 21.83 13.27 -7.51
CA ASN A 174 21.68 13.45 -6.07
C ASN A 174 20.98 12.22 -5.44
N ALA A 175 20.84 12.21 -4.11
CA ALA A 175 20.19 11.11 -3.39
C ALA A 175 18.70 10.94 -3.75
N ARG A 176 17.99 12.02 -4.11
CA ARG A 176 16.59 11.94 -4.57
C ARG A 176 16.51 11.18 -5.90
N CYS A 177 17.43 11.46 -6.83
CA CYS A 177 17.55 10.69 -8.07
C CYS A 177 17.90 9.22 -7.81
N ALA A 178 18.76 8.92 -6.82
CA ALA A 178 19.05 7.55 -6.40
C ALA A 178 17.79 6.80 -5.92
N TRP A 179 16.98 7.44 -5.09
CA TRP A 179 15.71 6.88 -4.65
C TRP A 179 14.70 6.71 -5.79
N LEU A 180 14.48 7.74 -6.61
CA LEU A 180 13.56 7.67 -7.75
C LEU A 180 13.98 6.60 -8.75
N PHE A 181 15.27 6.47 -9.04
CA PHE A 181 15.81 5.42 -9.90
C PHE A 181 15.60 4.03 -9.29
N SER A 182 15.90 3.85 -7.99
CA SER A 182 15.63 2.60 -7.25
C SER A 182 14.14 2.21 -7.34
N LEU A 183 13.25 3.17 -7.07
CA LEU A 183 11.80 2.97 -7.09
C LEU A 183 11.28 2.65 -8.50
N GLN A 184 11.78 3.33 -9.53
CA GLN A 184 11.46 3.02 -10.93
C GLN A 184 11.81 1.56 -11.26
N ASN A 185 13.02 1.12 -10.93
CA ASN A 185 13.47 -0.23 -11.19
C ASN A 185 12.69 -1.26 -10.35
N LEU A 186 12.31 -0.94 -9.11
CA LEU A 186 11.44 -1.80 -8.30
C LEU A 186 10.06 -1.99 -8.94
N LEU A 187 9.49 -0.94 -9.51
CA LEU A 187 8.20 -1.01 -10.20
C LEU A 187 8.27 -1.89 -11.45
N ASP A 188 9.36 -1.78 -12.22
CA ASP A 188 9.59 -2.52 -13.46
C ASP A 188 10.04 -3.98 -13.26
N THR A 189 10.70 -4.27 -12.14
CA THR A 189 11.24 -5.61 -11.86
C THR A 189 10.12 -6.57 -11.43
N PRO A 190 10.01 -7.79 -12.00
CA PRO A 190 9.06 -8.79 -11.52
C PRO A 190 9.21 -9.08 -10.02
N HIS A 191 8.10 -9.43 -9.34
CA HIS A 191 8.05 -9.59 -7.89
C HIS A 191 9.19 -10.44 -7.30
N TRP A 192 9.44 -11.61 -7.89
CA TRP A 192 10.46 -12.57 -7.45
C TRP A 192 11.90 -12.15 -7.76
N ALA A 193 12.11 -11.16 -8.64
CA ALA A 193 13.45 -10.72 -9.07
C ALA A 193 13.92 -9.45 -8.34
N ILE A 194 13.06 -8.82 -7.52
CA ILE A 194 13.40 -7.61 -6.76
C ILE A 194 14.60 -7.83 -5.81
N PRO A 195 14.67 -8.93 -5.02
CA PRO A 195 15.79 -9.14 -4.08
C PRO A 195 17.18 -9.15 -4.73
N THR A 196 17.25 -9.54 -6.01
CA THR A 196 18.51 -9.71 -6.75
C THR A 196 18.79 -8.56 -7.74
N CYS A 197 17.91 -7.57 -7.88
CA CYS A 197 18.03 -6.52 -8.88
C CYS A 197 18.98 -5.39 -8.45
N GLU A 198 20.23 -5.39 -8.92
CA GLU A 198 21.26 -4.42 -8.50
C GLU A 198 20.91 -2.95 -8.77
N LYS A 199 19.92 -2.68 -9.63
CA LYS A 199 19.39 -1.32 -9.88
C LYS A 199 18.41 -0.83 -8.80
N ILE A 200 18.27 -1.57 -7.71
CA ILE A 200 17.47 -1.22 -6.54
C ILE A 200 18.43 -1.16 -5.34
N LEU A 201 18.27 -0.12 -4.51
CA LEU A 201 19.04 0.06 -3.28
C LEU A 201 19.03 -1.23 -2.44
N GLN A 202 20.19 -1.63 -1.93
CA GLN A 202 20.36 -2.90 -1.22
C GLN A 202 19.39 -3.00 -0.03
N ARG A 203 19.22 -1.91 0.71
CA ARG A 203 18.26 -1.85 1.82
C ARG A 203 16.83 -2.10 1.38
N ASP A 204 16.40 -1.48 0.28
CA ASP A 204 15.04 -1.64 -0.24
C ASP A 204 14.83 -3.08 -0.73
N ARG A 205 15.83 -3.69 -1.36
CA ARG A 205 15.81 -5.11 -1.75
C ARG A 205 15.66 -6.02 -0.56
N ALA A 206 16.48 -5.83 0.48
CA ALA A 206 16.45 -6.65 1.69
C ALA A 206 15.11 -6.52 2.42
N THR A 207 14.57 -5.30 2.56
CA THR A 207 13.25 -5.10 3.19
C THR A 207 12.13 -5.72 2.34
N TYR A 208 12.20 -5.61 1.02
CA TYR A 208 11.20 -6.24 0.14
C TYR A 208 11.27 -7.76 0.19
N GLU A 209 12.48 -8.31 0.20
CA GLU A 209 12.73 -9.74 0.34
C GLU A 209 12.16 -10.27 1.65
N GLU A 210 12.36 -9.54 2.75
CA GLU A 210 11.79 -9.89 4.05
C GLU A 210 10.26 -9.95 4.00
N ASP A 211 9.62 -8.94 3.40
CA ASP A 211 8.16 -8.89 3.23
C ASP A 211 7.64 -10.00 2.30
N MET A 212 8.40 -10.34 1.27
CA MET A 212 8.04 -11.37 0.30
C MET A 212 8.17 -12.77 0.91
N ARG A 213 9.30 -13.06 1.55
CA ARG A 213 9.68 -14.38 2.04
C ARG A 213 9.02 -14.72 3.35
N TYR A 214 9.09 -13.81 4.31
CA TYR A 214 8.81 -14.13 5.70
C TYR A 214 7.50 -13.56 6.20
N ARG A 215 6.74 -12.80 5.39
CA ARG A 215 5.43 -12.30 5.83
C ARG A 215 4.28 -13.02 5.13
N GLN A 216 3.33 -13.48 5.92
CA GLN A 216 2.02 -13.95 5.47
C GLN A 216 1.06 -12.77 5.35
N LEU A 217 0.18 -12.82 4.34
CA LEU A 217 -0.90 -11.85 4.20
C LEU A 217 -2.12 -12.34 4.99
N ALA A 218 -2.58 -11.54 5.93
CA ALA A 218 -3.77 -11.79 6.73
C ALA A 218 -4.78 -10.65 6.53
N ILE A 219 -6.07 -10.98 6.45
CA ILE A 219 -7.14 -10.02 6.20
C ILE A 219 -8.12 -10.09 7.35
N TYR A 220 -8.39 -8.93 7.95
CA TYR A 220 -9.34 -8.84 9.04
C TYR A 220 -10.46 -7.86 8.74
N GLU A 221 -11.65 -8.20 9.21
CA GLU A 221 -12.82 -7.33 9.20
C GLU A 221 -13.07 -6.75 10.59
N ALA A 222 -13.48 -5.48 10.65
CA ALA A 222 -13.96 -4.88 11.88
C ALA A 222 -15.24 -5.59 12.41
N PRO A 223 -15.52 -5.59 13.72
CA PRO A 223 -16.77 -6.10 14.28
C PRO A 223 -17.98 -5.44 13.63
N SER A 224 -19.09 -6.16 13.37
CA SER A 224 -20.29 -5.61 12.71
C SER A 224 -21.05 -4.55 13.52
N GLU A 225 -20.59 -4.23 14.73
CA GLU A 225 -21.19 -3.25 15.62
C GLU A 225 -21.06 -1.82 15.05
N PRO A 226 -22.07 -0.95 15.24
CA PRO A 226 -21.97 0.45 14.86
C PRO A 226 -20.80 1.17 15.55
N GLY A 227 -20.05 1.97 14.79
CA GLY A 227 -18.89 2.72 15.29
C GLY A 227 -17.57 1.95 15.29
N CYS A 228 -17.56 0.70 14.82
CA CYS A 228 -16.34 -0.07 14.60
C CYS A 228 -15.78 0.16 13.19
N ASP A 229 -15.04 1.27 13.04
CA ASP A 229 -14.29 1.59 11.83
C ASP A 229 -12.79 1.76 12.10
N PHE A 230 -11.97 1.24 11.18
CA PHE A 230 -10.54 1.51 11.15
C PHE A 230 -10.27 2.94 10.64
N PRO A 231 -9.45 3.74 11.34
CA PRO A 231 -9.10 5.08 10.88
C PRO A 231 -8.21 4.99 9.64
N LEU A 232 -8.65 5.61 8.55
CA LEU A 232 -7.88 5.75 7.32
C LEU A 232 -7.04 7.02 7.41
N THR A 233 -5.82 6.91 7.95
CA THR A 233 -4.88 8.03 8.02
C THR A 233 -3.67 7.76 7.13
N GLN A 234 -2.98 8.81 6.71
CA GLN A 234 -1.75 8.66 5.95
C GLN A 234 -0.66 7.92 6.74
N GLY A 235 -0.55 8.19 8.05
CA GLY A 235 0.41 7.53 8.93
C GLY A 235 0.10 6.05 9.17
N SER A 236 -1.15 5.64 8.94
CA SER A 236 -1.58 4.26 9.17
C SER A 236 -1.10 3.24 8.14
N LEU A 237 -0.54 3.69 7.01
CA LEU A 237 -0.20 2.81 5.90
C LEU A 237 1.23 2.28 6.04
N GLY A 238 1.36 0.98 6.30
CA GLY A 238 2.67 0.31 6.38
C GLY A 238 3.35 0.46 7.73
N MET A 239 2.55 0.64 8.78
CA MET A 239 3.04 0.72 10.14
C MET A 239 3.71 -0.59 10.55
N ALA A 240 4.98 -0.49 10.92
CA ALA A 240 5.75 -1.58 11.47
C ALA A 240 5.50 -1.67 12.99
N THR A 241 4.96 -2.79 13.47
CA THR A 241 4.89 -3.10 14.90
C THR A 241 5.73 -4.34 15.20
N GLY A 242 6.39 -4.33 16.36
CA GLY A 242 7.26 -5.39 16.81
C GLY A 242 8.02 -4.96 18.06
N GLN A 243 8.09 -5.83 19.06
CA GLN A 243 8.99 -5.63 20.18
C GLN A 243 10.40 -6.00 19.70
N ALA A 244 11.42 -5.24 20.09
CA ALA A 244 12.80 -5.68 19.95
C ALA A 244 12.97 -6.91 20.86
N THR A 245 12.61 -8.08 20.35
CA THR A 245 12.95 -9.33 21.00
C THR A 245 14.46 -9.42 20.85
N LEU A 246 15.16 -9.14 21.96
CA LEU A 246 16.51 -9.63 22.14
C LEU A 246 16.35 -11.15 22.04
N PHE A 247 16.60 -11.70 20.86
CA PHE A 247 16.97 -13.10 20.75
C PHE A 247 18.28 -13.18 21.53
N GLU A 248 18.19 -13.48 22.84
CA GLU A 248 19.35 -13.86 23.62
C GLU A 248 19.97 -15.02 22.85
N ASP A 249 21.20 -14.80 22.43
CA ASP A 249 22.02 -15.71 21.63
C ASP A 249 22.42 -16.89 22.52
N ASP A 250 21.43 -17.67 22.96
CA ASP A 250 21.60 -18.90 23.71
C ASP A 250 22.04 -20.02 22.76
N GLY A 251 23.10 -19.75 21.97
CA GLY A 251 23.88 -20.73 21.18
C GLY A 251 23.09 -21.68 20.26
N GLY A 252 21.81 -21.40 20.01
CA GLY A 252 20.83 -22.41 19.60
C GLY A 252 20.09 -22.03 18.34
N VAL A 253 20.74 -22.27 17.19
CA VAL A 253 20.17 -22.77 15.92
C VAL A 253 18.72 -22.35 15.58
N LEU A 254 18.33 -21.09 15.76
CA LEU A 254 17.25 -20.52 14.96
C LEU A 254 17.91 -20.05 13.68
N GLY A 255 17.88 -20.94 12.67
CA GLY A 255 18.44 -20.76 11.34
C GLY A 255 17.73 -19.68 10.52
N LEU A 256 17.38 -18.55 11.12
CA LEU A 256 17.10 -17.33 10.39
C LEU A 256 18.37 -17.01 9.60
N PRO A 257 18.32 -16.99 8.25
CA PRO A 257 19.48 -16.67 7.45
C PRO A 257 19.87 -15.23 7.73
N ARG A 258 20.85 -15.05 8.62
CA ARG A 258 21.54 -13.78 8.82
C ARG A 258 22.18 -13.47 7.48
N ALA A 259 21.67 -12.46 6.79
CA ALA A 259 22.18 -12.01 5.49
C ALA A 259 23.71 -12.02 5.57
N THR A 260 24.32 -12.91 4.79
CA THR A 260 25.72 -13.30 4.88
C THR A 260 26.61 -12.13 4.47
N GLY A 261 26.88 -11.23 5.41
CA GLY A 261 27.82 -10.13 5.30
C GLY A 261 28.73 -10.16 6.53
N GLY A 262 29.78 -10.97 6.46
CA GLY A 262 30.71 -11.20 7.56
C GLY A 262 31.41 -9.93 8.03
N ARG A 263 30.90 -9.34 9.10
CA ARG A 263 31.69 -8.54 10.05
C ARG A 263 31.19 -8.85 11.45
N LYS A 264 32.09 -9.36 12.31
CA LYS A 264 31.91 -9.39 13.76
C LYS A 264 31.72 -7.95 14.23
N MET A 265 30.47 -7.54 14.40
CA MET A 265 30.13 -6.22 14.91
C MET A 265 29.85 -6.38 16.41
N GLU A 266 30.87 -6.09 17.21
CA GLU A 266 30.78 -5.95 18.65
C GLU A 266 29.96 -4.69 18.99
N SER A 267 28.64 -4.85 19.08
CA SER A 267 27.76 -4.05 19.93
C SER A 267 26.40 -4.70 19.91
N SER A 268 25.98 -5.28 21.04
CA SER A 268 24.69 -5.93 21.27
C SER A 268 23.56 -4.89 21.25
N ARG A 269 23.30 -4.28 20.10
CA ARG A 269 22.04 -3.59 19.83
C ARG A 269 21.11 -4.64 19.25
N GLY A 270 20.12 -5.03 20.03
CA GLY A 270 19.05 -5.92 19.58
C GLY A 270 18.55 -5.51 18.22
N CYS A 271 18.54 -6.45 17.27
CA CYS A 271 17.91 -6.22 15.98
C CYS A 271 16.40 -6.24 16.23
N ALA A 272 15.76 -5.07 16.22
CA ALA A 272 14.31 -5.01 16.30
C ALA A 272 13.72 -5.61 15.02
N VAL A 273 13.17 -6.82 15.12
CA VAL A 273 12.47 -7.45 14.01
C VAL A 273 11.04 -6.89 13.96
N THR A 274 10.67 -6.31 12.82
CA THR A 274 9.29 -5.87 12.62
C THR A 274 8.42 -7.12 12.47
N LEU A 275 7.53 -7.39 13.41
CA LEU A 275 6.72 -8.61 13.39
C LEU A 275 5.53 -8.45 12.45
N VAL A 276 4.91 -7.27 12.40
CA VAL A 276 3.71 -7.02 11.59
C VAL A 276 3.78 -5.68 10.88
N LYS A 277 3.26 -5.65 9.65
CA LYS A 277 2.92 -4.40 8.96
C LYS A 277 1.41 -4.26 8.79
N ILE A 278 0.86 -3.11 9.17
CA ILE A 278 -0.58 -2.87 9.19
C ILE A 278 -0.97 -1.91 8.06
N TYR A 279 -2.07 -2.23 7.36
CA TYR A 279 -2.59 -1.44 6.24
C TYR A 279 -4.13 -1.37 6.29
N PRO A 280 -4.71 -0.30 6.85
CA PRO A 280 -6.14 -0.04 6.72
C PRO A 280 -6.50 0.22 5.25
N VAL A 281 -7.31 -0.65 4.65
CA VAL A 281 -7.70 -0.55 3.22
C VAL A 281 -9.15 -0.12 3.04
N SER A 282 -9.97 -0.20 4.10
CA SER A 282 -11.27 0.45 4.16
C SER A 282 -11.69 0.63 5.63
N PRO A 283 -12.77 1.37 5.94
CA PRO A 283 -13.25 1.46 7.32
C PRO A 283 -13.54 0.09 7.94
N ARG A 284 -13.88 -0.90 7.12
CA ARG A 284 -14.27 -2.25 7.56
C ARG A 284 -13.17 -3.29 7.40
N LEU A 285 -12.08 -3.00 6.68
CA LEU A 285 -11.07 -3.98 6.30
C LEU A 285 -9.66 -3.49 6.57
N ILE A 286 -8.86 -4.37 7.14
CA ILE A 286 -7.45 -4.15 7.41
C ILE A 286 -6.63 -5.34 6.93
N ILE A 287 -5.47 -5.05 6.34
CA ILE A 287 -4.51 -6.06 5.88
C ILE A 287 -3.31 -6.03 6.81
N PHE A 288 -2.92 -7.21 7.30
CA PHE A 288 -1.70 -7.41 8.06
C PHE A 288 -0.70 -8.21 7.21
N LEU A 289 0.56 -7.82 7.25
CA LEU A 289 1.69 -8.65 6.80
C LEU A 289 2.45 -9.17 8.03
N THR A 290 2.15 -10.40 8.43
CA THR A 290 2.61 -11.00 9.69
C THR A 290 3.80 -11.93 9.45
N HIS A 291 4.84 -11.86 10.26
CA HIS A 291 5.98 -12.77 10.15
C HIS A 291 5.54 -14.24 10.35
N VAL A 292 5.91 -15.14 9.43
CA VAL A 292 5.47 -16.56 9.39
C VAL A 292 6.06 -17.36 10.55
N GLU A 293 7.26 -17.00 10.99
CA GLU A 293 7.96 -17.71 12.08
C GLU A 293 7.47 -17.35 13.48
N MET A 294 6.32 -16.68 13.63
CA MET A 294 5.69 -16.51 14.93
C MET A 294 5.09 -17.87 15.33
N PRO A 295 5.71 -18.66 16.24
CA PRO A 295 5.08 -19.88 16.69
C PRO A 295 3.73 -19.52 17.32
N PRO A 296 2.65 -20.27 17.05
CA PRO A 296 1.43 -20.13 17.82
C PRO A 296 1.82 -20.34 19.28
N CYS A 297 1.62 -19.32 20.11
CA CYS A 297 2.11 -19.26 21.48
C CYS A 297 1.45 -20.36 22.34
N SER A 298 1.98 -21.58 22.26
CA SER A 298 1.44 -22.76 22.93
C SER A 298 2.20 -23.10 24.22
N SER A 299 3.36 -22.46 24.47
CA SER A 299 4.13 -22.68 25.70
C SER A 299 3.66 -21.74 26.82
N LYS A 300 2.88 -22.30 27.75
CA LYS A 300 2.37 -21.63 28.95
C LYS A 300 3.45 -21.15 29.94
N ALA A 301 4.74 -21.34 29.67
CA ALA A 301 5.77 -21.33 30.70
C ALA A 301 6.62 -20.05 30.81
N LEU A 302 6.69 -19.19 29.78
CA LEU A 302 7.59 -18.01 29.79
C LEU A 302 6.94 -16.72 29.23
N SER A 303 5.62 -16.73 29.07
CA SER A 303 4.90 -15.87 28.14
C SER A 303 4.33 -14.59 28.75
N ARG A 304 5.10 -13.83 29.56
CA ARG A 304 4.56 -12.60 30.17
C ARG A 304 4.59 -11.36 29.27
N GLU A 305 5.25 -11.45 28.11
CA GLU A 305 5.22 -10.40 27.07
C GLU A 305 5.06 -11.05 25.68
N VAL A 306 4.05 -11.90 25.52
CA VAL A 306 3.70 -12.35 24.17
C VAL A 306 3.19 -11.14 23.41
N SER A 307 3.82 -10.87 22.27
CA SER A 307 3.37 -9.86 21.32
C SER A 307 1.84 -9.85 21.24
N VAL A 308 1.21 -8.68 21.37
CA VAL A 308 -0.25 -8.47 21.25
C VAL A 308 -0.84 -9.19 20.02
N LEU A 309 -0.01 -9.33 18.99
CA LEU A 309 -0.28 -9.99 17.73
C LEU A 309 -0.59 -11.49 17.85
N SER A 310 -0.14 -12.18 18.89
CA SER A 310 -0.47 -13.60 19.11
C SER A 310 -1.94 -13.83 19.43
N LYS A 311 -2.65 -12.77 19.83
CA LYS A 311 -4.09 -12.83 20.09
C LYS A 311 -4.92 -12.73 18.80
N PHE A 312 -4.33 -12.25 17.71
CA PHE A 312 -5.04 -12.15 16.44
C PHE A 312 -5.28 -13.55 15.86
N PRO A 313 -6.48 -13.81 15.31
CA PRO A 313 -6.77 -15.13 14.75
C PRO A 313 -5.82 -15.42 13.59
N SER A 314 -5.25 -16.63 13.56
CA SER A 314 -4.37 -17.04 12.48
C SER A 314 -5.16 -17.10 11.17
N ALA A 315 -4.93 -16.15 10.27
CA ALA A 315 -5.55 -16.16 8.95
C ALA A 315 -5.03 -17.37 8.15
N SER A 316 -5.92 -18.30 7.80
CA SER A 316 -5.52 -19.43 6.96
C SER A 316 -5.42 -18.99 5.50
N THR A 317 -4.33 -19.38 4.82
CA THR A 317 -4.19 -19.24 3.37
C THR A 317 -4.03 -20.61 2.77
N GLN A 318 -4.96 -21.02 1.91
CA GLN A 318 -4.85 -22.27 1.17
C GLN A 318 -4.30 -21.97 -0.23
N VAL A 319 -3.29 -22.72 -0.65
CA VAL A 319 -2.66 -22.54 -1.96
C VAL A 319 -2.99 -23.75 -2.84
N THR A 320 -3.55 -23.49 -4.01
CA THR A 320 -3.74 -24.46 -5.08
C THR A 320 -2.72 -24.17 -6.17
N TYR A 321 -1.85 -25.14 -6.47
CA TYR A 321 -0.76 -24.98 -7.42
C TYR A 321 -1.23 -25.25 -8.85
N GLU A 322 -0.94 -24.33 -9.79
CA GLU A 322 -1.32 -24.43 -11.19
C GLU A 322 -0.10 -24.17 -12.11
N PRO A 323 0.37 -25.16 -12.87
CA PRO A 323 -0.09 -26.56 -12.90
C PRO A 323 0.18 -27.29 -11.58
N PRO A 324 -0.53 -28.40 -11.29
CA PRO A 324 -0.29 -29.20 -10.10
C PRO A 324 1.19 -29.58 -9.97
N LEU A 325 1.68 -29.62 -8.73
CA LEU A 325 3.08 -29.98 -8.46
C LEU A 325 3.35 -31.42 -8.86
N SER A 326 4.58 -31.68 -9.31
CA SER A 326 5.05 -33.05 -9.51
C SER A 326 4.92 -33.86 -8.20
N PRO A 327 4.60 -35.16 -8.25
CA PRO A 327 4.49 -35.99 -7.05
C PRO A 327 5.76 -35.97 -6.19
N SER A 328 6.93 -35.85 -6.81
CA SER A 328 8.23 -35.72 -6.15
C SER A 328 8.40 -34.39 -5.41
N ALA A 329 7.77 -33.30 -5.85
CA ALA A 329 7.90 -32.00 -5.17
C ALA A 329 7.29 -32.00 -3.75
N ILE A 330 6.36 -32.90 -3.46
CA ILE A 330 5.65 -32.96 -2.17
C ILE A 330 5.82 -34.29 -1.42
N SER A 331 6.55 -35.26 -1.99
CA SER A 331 6.65 -36.61 -1.42
C SER A 331 7.22 -36.64 0.00
N PHE A 332 8.18 -35.77 0.30
CA PHE A 332 8.87 -35.72 1.58
C PHE A 332 7.97 -35.21 2.72
N SER A 333 6.98 -34.37 2.42
CA SER A 333 6.03 -33.83 3.41
C SER A 333 5.21 -34.89 4.15
N ARG A 334 5.13 -36.11 3.59
CA ARG A 334 4.39 -37.26 4.16
C ARG A 334 5.27 -38.23 4.93
N LYS A 335 6.60 -38.00 4.94
CA LYS A 335 7.60 -38.86 5.58
C LYS A 335 8.20 -38.13 6.78
N PRO A 336 8.54 -38.83 7.87
CA PRO A 336 9.31 -38.21 8.95
C PRO A 336 10.71 -37.80 8.43
N PRO A 337 11.32 -36.73 8.97
CA PRO A 337 12.62 -36.24 8.50
C PRO A 337 13.76 -37.27 8.49
N GLY A 338 13.70 -38.29 9.36
CA GLY A 338 14.68 -39.36 9.42
C GLY A 338 14.68 -40.30 8.21
N ASP A 339 13.59 -40.31 7.43
CA ASP A 339 13.41 -41.19 6.27
C ASP A 339 13.62 -40.44 4.94
N TRP A 340 14.09 -39.19 5.00
CA TRP A 340 14.32 -38.38 3.80
C TRP A 340 15.58 -38.83 3.06
N THR A 341 15.43 -39.02 1.75
CA THR A 341 16.58 -39.20 0.85
C THR A 341 17.41 -37.91 0.76
N PRO A 342 18.70 -37.98 0.36
CA PRO A 342 19.52 -36.79 0.13
C PRO A 342 18.85 -35.77 -0.80
N GLU A 343 18.14 -36.24 -1.84
CA GLU A 343 17.41 -35.39 -2.78
C GLU A 343 16.17 -34.74 -2.15
N GLU A 344 15.54 -35.39 -1.17
CA GLU A 344 14.42 -34.83 -0.40
C GLU A 344 14.91 -33.79 0.61
N ILE A 345 16.07 -34.02 1.25
CA ILE A 345 16.72 -33.02 2.12
C ILE A 345 17.08 -31.77 1.31
N GLN A 346 17.66 -31.95 0.11
CA GLN A 346 17.97 -30.83 -0.76
C GLN A 346 16.69 -30.09 -1.19
N ARG A 347 15.63 -30.80 -1.57
CA ARG A 347 14.34 -30.18 -1.92
C ARG A 347 13.71 -29.39 -0.77
N GLU A 348 13.75 -29.91 0.45
CA GLU A 348 13.29 -29.16 1.61
C GLU A 348 14.17 -27.93 1.87
N SER A 349 15.48 -28.05 1.69
CA SER A 349 16.40 -26.92 1.78
C SER A 349 16.09 -25.86 0.73
N ASP A 350 15.92 -26.25 -0.53
CA ASP A 350 15.57 -25.39 -1.66
C ASP A 350 14.22 -24.68 -1.40
N PHE A 351 13.24 -25.39 -0.82
CA PHE A 351 11.96 -24.81 -0.48
C PHE A 351 12.04 -23.83 0.69
N ARG A 352 12.74 -24.19 1.78
CA ARG A 352 12.84 -23.35 2.99
C ARG A 352 13.71 -22.11 2.77
N HIS A 353 14.83 -22.25 2.08
CA HIS A 353 15.82 -21.17 1.95
C HIS A 353 15.66 -20.38 0.66
N ASP A 354 15.35 -21.05 -0.46
CA ASP A 354 15.30 -20.43 -1.78
C ASP A 354 13.88 -20.27 -2.31
N HIS A 355 12.88 -20.82 -1.60
CA HIS A 355 11.49 -20.87 -2.03
C HIS A 355 11.34 -21.45 -3.43
N ILE A 356 12.14 -22.48 -3.74
CA ILE A 356 12.09 -23.22 -4.99
C ILE A 356 11.24 -24.46 -4.80
N LEU A 357 10.30 -24.66 -5.72
CA LEU A 357 9.37 -25.78 -5.74
C LEU A 357 9.26 -26.28 -7.18
N ASP A 358 9.55 -27.56 -7.39
CA ASP A 358 9.56 -28.16 -8.73
C ASP A 358 10.51 -27.43 -9.70
N GLY A 359 11.69 -27.02 -9.18
CA GLY A 359 12.72 -26.31 -9.93
C GLY A 359 12.40 -24.85 -10.28
N LYS A 360 11.30 -24.29 -9.77
CA LYS A 360 10.90 -22.89 -10.02
C LYS A 360 10.67 -22.15 -8.71
N SER A 361 10.98 -20.86 -8.69
CA SER A 361 10.60 -20.00 -7.56
C SER A 361 9.07 -20.01 -7.39
N VAL A 362 8.59 -20.27 -6.17
CA VAL A 362 7.16 -20.24 -5.81
C VAL A 362 6.54 -18.88 -6.19
N TYR A 363 7.28 -17.79 -6.04
CA TYR A 363 6.83 -16.44 -6.36
C TYR A 363 6.68 -16.18 -7.87
N ALA A 364 7.30 -16.99 -8.72
CA ALA A 364 7.19 -16.92 -10.17
C ALA A 364 6.01 -17.75 -10.72
N ARG A 365 5.33 -18.54 -9.88
CA ARG A 365 4.16 -19.34 -10.25
C ARG A 365 2.89 -18.49 -10.25
N LEU A 366 2.78 -17.60 -11.24
CA LEU A 366 1.76 -16.56 -11.30
C LEU A 366 0.31 -17.07 -11.31
N SER A 367 0.08 -18.27 -11.86
CA SER A 367 -1.25 -18.89 -11.96
C SER A 367 -1.70 -19.59 -10.67
N ASP A 368 -0.80 -19.79 -9.69
CA ASP A 368 -1.19 -20.44 -8.44
C ASP A 368 -2.32 -19.64 -7.77
N CYS A 369 -3.32 -20.35 -7.28
CA CYS A 369 -4.50 -19.76 -6.67
C CYS A 369 -4.38 -19.77 -5.14
N MET A 370 -4.72 -18.65 -4.52
CA MET A 370 -4.66 -18.42 -3.07
C MET A 370 -6.08 -18.14 -2.57
N ASP A 371 -6.55 -18.99 -1.66
CA ASP A 371 -7.82 -18.81 -0.96
C ASP A 371 -7.52 -18.25 0.44
N VAL A 372 -7.72 -16.94 0.59
CA VAL A 372 -7.35 -16.17 1.77
C VAL A 372 -8.58 -15.92 2.63
N GLU A 373 -8.49 -16.31 3.89
CA GLU A 373 -9.54 -16.08 4.88
C GLU A 373 -9.68 -14.60 5.25
N ILE A 374 -10.94 -14.17 5.42
CA ILE A 374 -11.32 -12.86 5.96
C ILE A 374 -11.89 -13.12 7.36
N SER A 375 -11.10 -12.83 8.38
CA SER A 375 -11.47 -13.11 9.77
C SER A 375 -12.05 -11.86 10.44
N THR A 376 -13.21 -11.97 11.09
CA THR A 376 -13.76 -10.86 11.88
C THR A 376 -13.00 -10.73 13.19
N LEU A 377 -12.53 -9.53 13.52
CA LEU A 377 -11.90 -9.26 14.81
C LEU A 377 -12.93 -9.28 15.93
N SER A 378 -12.51 -9.73 17.12
CA SER A 378 -13.25 -9.42 18.33
C SER A 378 -13.19 -7.92 18.62
N ARG A 379 -14.09 -7.41 19.46
CA ARG A 379 -14.11 -5.99 19.82
C ARG A 379 -12.80 -5.57 20.49
N GLU A 380 -12.24 -6.43 21.34
CA GLU A 380 -10.98 -6.19 22.04
C GLU A 380 -9.83 -6.06 21.03
N LEU A 381 -9.69 -7.01 20.10
CA LEU A 381 -8.64 -6.99 19.07
C LEU A 381 -8.78 -5.81 18.11
N PHE A 382 -10.01 -5.41 17.81
CA PHE A 382 -10.28 -4.23 17.00
C PHE A 382 -9.82 -2.94 17.71
N VAL A 383 -10.07 -2.81 19.02
CA VAL A 383 -9.58 -1.68 19.82
C VAL A 383 -8.06 -1.67 19.84
N GLU A 384 -7.41 -2.82 20.11
CA GLU A 384 -5.94 -2.94 20.08
C GLU A 384 -5.36 -2.56 18.71
N ALA A 385 -5.99 -3.00 17.61
CA ALA A 385 -5.58 -2.63 16.26
C ALA A 385 -5.69 -1.10 16.02
N ASN A 386 -6.78 -0.47 16.47
CA ASN A 386 -6.97 0.97 16.34
C ASN A 386 -6.02 1.78 17.22
N GLU A 387 -5.68 1.30 18.42
CA GLU A 387 -4.67 1.91 19.28
C GLU A 387 -3.29 1.85 18.64
N MET A 388 -2.92 0.70 18.06
CA MET A 388 -1.70 0.60 17.26
C MET A 388 -1.70 1.67 16.17
N ILE A 389 -2.78 1.75 15.37
CA ILE A 389 -2.90 2.72 14.27
C ILE A 389 -2.70 4.16 14.74
N ARG A 390 -3.39 4.55 15.82
CA ARG A 390 -3.31 5.91 16.38
C ARG A 390 -1.93 6.22 16.93
N GLY A 391 -1.30 5.28 17.65
CA GLY A 391 0.03 5.48 18.24
C GLY A 391 1.08 5.86 17.20
N SER A 392 1.03 5.27 15.99
CA SER A 392 1.96 5.65 14.91
C SER A 392 1.73 7.05 14.32
N CYS A 393 0.53 7.60 14.47
CA CYS A 393 0.22 8.93 13.95
C CYS A 393 0.85 10.02 14.83
N ASP A 394 0.99 9.77 16.14
CA ASP A 394 1.46 10.75 17.12
C ASP A 394 3.00 10.93 17.10
N ASP A 395 3.74 9.91 16.67
CA ASP A 395 5.22 9.97 16.56
C ASP A 395 5.70 10.80 15.35
N GLY A 396 4.81 11.14 14.41
CA GLY A 396 5.18 11.74 13.12
C GLY A 396 5.38 13.26 13.10
N ASP A 397 4.69 13.97 13.98
CA ASP A 397 4.73 15.42 14.22
C ASP A 397 3.57 15.72 15.18
N LYS A 398 3.77 16.48 16.27
CA LYS A 398 2.68 16.90 17.20
C LYS A 398 1.66 17.87 16.55
N GLY A 399 1.58 17.90 15.23
CA GLY A 399 0.53 18.58 14.46
C GLY A 399 -0.65 17.63 14.30
N THR A 400 -1.65 17.80 15.15
CA THR A 400 -2.92 17.05 15.11
C THR A 400 -3.62 17.22 13.77
N TRP A 401 -3.46 16.27 12.86
CA TRP A 401 -4.34 16.13 11.68
C TRP A 401 -5.36 15.03 11.97
N MET A 402 -6.28 15.31 12.89
CA MET A 402 -7.56 14.62 12.84
C MET A 402 -8.25 15.09 11.58
N ILE A 403 -8.56 14.16 10.67
CA ILE A 403 -9.59 14.39 9.66
C ILE A 403 -10.92 14.35 10.43
N THR A 404 -11.19 15.40 11.21
CA THR A 404 -12.54 15.77 11.62
C THR A 404 -13.19 16.51 10.44
N PRO A 405 -14.50 16.33 10.22
CA PRO A 405 -15.17 16.83 9.03
C PRO A 405 -15.42 18.32 9.16
N THR A 406 -14.56 19.16 8.59
CA THR A 406 -14.93 20.54 8.24
C THR A 406 -14.79 20.72 6.74
N VAL A 407 -15.75 20.11 6.04
CA VAL A 407 -16.02 20.30 4.60
C VAL A 407 -16.09 21.79 4.24
N ASP A 408 -16.53 22.64 5.17
CA ASP A 408 -16.68 24.08 4.95
C ASP A 408 -15.34 24.82 4.87
N ALA A 409 -14.34 24.47 5.68
CA ALA A 409 -13.02 25.12 5.65
C ALA A 409 -12.22 24.78 4.37
N MET A 410 -12.49 23.61 3.77
CA MET A 410 -11.87 23.20 2.51
C MET A 410 -12.58 23.83 1.30
N LYS A 411 -13.90 24.04 1.40
CA LYS A 411 -14.72 24.72 0.39
C LYS A 411 -14.33 26.19 0.25
N ASP A 412 -14.12 26.90 1.36
CA ASP A 412 -13.72 28.31 1.34
C ASP A 412 -12.30 28.51 0.78
N ARG A 413 -11.39 27.55 1.02
CA ARG A 413 -10.04 27.56 0.42
C ARG A 413 -10.05 27.29 -1.08
N ILE A 414 -10.93 26.42 -1.56
CA ILE A 414 -11.09 26.14 -3.00
C ILE A 414 -11.75 27.34 -3.71
N ILE A 415 -12.74 27.96 -3.08
CA ILE A 415 -13.37 29.19 -3.59
C ILE A 415 -12.34 30.33 -3.65
N ALA A 416 -11.51 30.51 -2.62
CA ALA A 416 -10.44 31.51 -2.64
C ALA A 416 -9.37 31.24 -3.72
N MET A 417 -9.04 29.96 -3.97
CA MET A 417 -8.11 29.58 -5.03
C MET A 417 -8.68 29.83 -6.43
N LEU A 418 -9.97 29.55 -6.64
CA LEU A 418 -10.63 29.73 -7.93
C LEU A 418 -10.92 31.21 -8.22
N SER A 419 -11.19 32.01 -7.19
CA SER A 419 -11.32 33.46 -7.32
C SER A 419 -10.00 34.18 -7.62
N GLY A 420 -8.86 33.60 -7.21
CA GLY A 420 -7.52 34.17 -7.49
C GLY A 420 -6.97 33.86 -8.89
N VAL A 421 -7.53 32.87 -9.59
CA VAL A 421 -7.10 32.50 -10.96
C VAL A 421 -7.76 33.41 -12.02
N ALA A 422 -8.82 34.15 -11.67
CA ALA A 422 -9.47 35.08 -12.57
C ALA A 422 -8.65 36.35 -12.89
N ASP A 423 -7.58 36.64 -12.14
CA ASP A 423 -6.78 37.87 -12.28
C ASP A 423 -5.48 37.71 -13.10
N TRP A 424 -5.15 36.50 -13.57
CA TRP A 424 -3.94 36.27 -14.36
C TRP A 424 -4.31 36.15 -15.83
N GLY A 425 -4.38 37.32 -16.49
CA GLY A 425 -4.49 37.43 -17.94
C GLY A 425 -3.34 36.70 -18.65
N MET A 426 -3.62 35.47 -19.10
CA MET A 426 -2.78 34.71 -20.03
C MET A 426 -3.68 34.07 -21.10
N GLN A 427 -4.20 34.90 -22.00
CA GLN A 427 -4.60 34.51 -23.35
C GLN A 427 -3.52 35.08 -24.27
N ASP A 428 -2.61 34.25 -24.79
CA ASP A 428 -1.80 34.48 -26.02
C ASP A 428 -0.61 33.49 -26.17
N ALA A 429 -0.76 32.21 -25.76
CA ALA A 429 0.34 31.24 -25.89
C ALA A 429 0.00 29.93 -26.63
N TRP A 430 -1.23 29.76 -27.12
CA TRP A 430 -1.63 28.53 -27.81
C TRP A 430 -2.42 28.88 -29.05
N GLY A 431 -1.70 29.21 -30.13
CA GLY A 431 -2.25 29.51 -31.45
C GLY A 431 -3.17 28.40 -31.96
N LEU A 432 -4.44 28.49 -31.58
CA LEU A 432 -5.56 27.74 -32.07
C LEU A 432 -6.50 28.74 -32.71
N GLU A 433 -6.82 28.52 -33.99
CA GLU A 433 -7.74 29.37 -34.74
C GLU A 433 -9.14 29.38 -34.09
N PRO A 434 -9.85 30.52 -34.12
CA PRO A 434 -11.17 30.64 -33.51
C PRO A 434 -12.21 29.88 -34.34
N LEU A 435 -12.78 28.82 -33.75
CA LEU A 435 -14.04 28.27 -34.22
C LEU A 435 -15.15 29.30 -34.02
N SER A 436 -15.85 29.58 -35.11
CA SER A 436 -16.88 30.59 -35.28
C SER A 436 -17.97 30.57 -34.20
N SER A 437 -18.25 31.76 -33.68
CA SER A 437 -19.41 32.11 -32.87
C SER A 437 -20.73 31.75 -33.57
N SER A 438 -21.54 30.91 -32.94
CA SER A 438 -23.00 31.09 -32.90
C SER A 438 -23.55 30.10 -31.87
N TYR A 439 -24.22 30.62 -30.85
CA TYR A 439 -25.40 30.08 -30.15
C TYR A 439 -25.50 30.86 -28.84
N SER A 440 -26.31 31.92 -28.87
CA SER A 440 -26.67 32.70 -27.70
C SER A 440 -27.61 31.89 -26.82
N VAL A 441 -27.39 32.02 -25.52
CA VAL A 441 -28.29 31.63 -24.44
C VAL A 441 -29.50 32.56 -24.51
N GLU A 442 -30.53 32.19 -25.27
CA GLU A 442 -31.92 32.68 -25.17
C GLU A 442 -32.74 32.10 -26.33
N SER A 443 -33.29 30.89 -26.15
CA SER A 443 -34.51 30.43 -26.81
C SER A 443 -34.87 29.04 -26.28
N VAL A 444 -36.17 28.73 -26.30
CA VAL A 444 -36.82 27.50 -25.78
C VAL A 444 -37.21 27.55 -24.29
N TRP A 445 -37.92 28.62 -23.93
CA TRP A 445 -39.20 28.48 -23.24
C TRP A 445 -40.30 28.66 -24.29
N SER A 446 -40.80 27.57 -24.87
CA SER A 446 -42.12 27.49 -25.49
C SER A 446 -42.35 26.05 -25.98
N CYS A 447 -43.60 25.61 -25.90
CA CYS A 447 -44.16 24.33 -26.35
C CYS A 447 -44.00 23.13 -25.40
N CYS A 448 -44.86 23.08 -24.38
CA CYS A 448 -45.60 21.87 -23.99
C CYS A 448 -46.66 22.22 -22.92
N THR A 449 -47.78 22.84 -23.32
CA THR A 449 -49.10 22.68 -22.70
C THR A 449 -50.14 23.38 -23.60
N GLU A 450 -50.97 22.60 -24.27
CA GLU A 450 -52.39 22.88 -24.47
C GLU A 450 -53.06 21.55 -24.82
N GLU A 451 -53.71 20.97 -23.81
CA GLU A 451 -54.75 19.95 -23.98
C GLU A 451 -56.09 20.68 -24.13
N GLU A 452 -56.95 20.04 -24.91
CA GLU A 452 -58.32 20.35 -25.25
C GLU A 452 -59.17 20.85 -24.06
N SER A 453 -59.76 22.05 -24.16
CA SER A 453 -61.22 22.31 -24.17
C SER A 453 -61.53 23.78 -24.33
#